data_AF-A0A2H5QW52-F1
#
_entry.id   AF-A0A2H5QW52-F1
#
_cell.length_a   1.000
_cell.length_b   1.000
_cell.length_c   1.000
_cell.angle_alpha   90.00
_cell.angle_beta   90.00
_cell.angle_gamma   90.00
#
_symmetry.space_group_name_H-M   'P 1'
#
loop_
_entity.id
_entity.type
_entity.pdbx_description
1 polymer ?
#
loop_
_entity_poly.entity_id
_entity_poly.type
_entity_poly.pdbx_seq_one_letter_code
_entity_poly.pdbx_strand_id
1 'polypeptide(L)'
;MGSNGTITELQRNSTNWTVVVDEIVKMEKKIFPTHESLARSFDEELKKKSSGLLYIQIHGQVVGYVMYAWPTSLSASITKLAVKENYRGQGHGEALLEAAIKKC
;
A
#
# COMPACT_ATOMS: atom_id res chain seq x y z
N MET A 1 22.98 -2.33 5.26
CA MET A 1 22.12 -2.03 6.42
C MET A 1 20.93 -1.25 5.88
N GLY A 2 19.84 -1.94 5.55
CA GLY A 2 18.64 -1.29 4.99
C GLY A 2 18.01 -0.38 6.03
N SER A 3 17.58 0.81 5.63
CA SER A 3 16.79 1.69 6.48
C SER A 3 15.52 0.95 6.91
N ASN A 4 15.40 0.66 8.21
CA ASN A 4 14.23 0.00 8.79
C ASN A 4 13.02 0.95 8.70
N GLY A 5 12.30 0.89 7.58
CA GLY A 5 11.06 1.62 7.40
C GLY A 5 9.95 1.08 8.29
N THR A 6 9.10 1.98 8.78
CA THR A 6 7.97 1.60 9.64
C THR A 6 6.77 1.22 8.77
N ILE A 7 6.29 -0.02 8.91
CA ILE A 7 5.05 -0.48 8.25
C ILE A 7 3.86 -0.05 9.09
N THR A 8 2.89 0.62 8.47
CA THR A 8 1.71 1.16 9.12
C THR A 8 0.47 0.84 8.29
N GLU A 9 -0.63 0.52 8.96
CA GLU A 9 -1.93 0.37 8.31
C GLU A 9 -2.60 1.74 8.11
N LEU A 10 -3.11 1.98 6.92
CA LEU A 10 -3.83 3.21 6.61
C LEU A 10 -5.23 3.18 7.24
N GLN A 11 -5.40 3.93 8.33
CA GLN A 11 -6.68 4.09 9.02
C GLN A 11 -7.49 5.24 8.44
N ARG A 12 -8.78 5.02 8.15
CA ARG A 12 -9.68 6.04 7.55
C ARG A 12 -9.79 7.34 8.33
N ASN A 13 -9.68 7.26 9.65
CA ASN A 13 -9.80 8.42 10.54
C ASN A 13 -8.43 9.02 10.90
N SER A 14 -7.37 8.64 10.20
CA SER A 14 -6.03 9.19 10.42
C SER A 14 -5.96 10.64 9.92
N THR A 15 -5.35 11.50 10.72
CA THR A 15 -5.03 12.89 10.34
C THR A 15 -4.14 12.97 9.10
N ASN A 16 -3.36 11.94 8.80
CA ASN A 16 -2.43 11.89 7.67
C ASN A 16 -3.00 11.17 6.44
N TRP A 17 -4.28 10.82 6.43
CA TRP A 17 -4.91 10.05 5.34
C TRP A 17 -4.65 10.66 3.96
N THR A 18 -5.01 11.93 3.78
CA THR A 18 -4.90 12.62 2.48
C THR A 18 -3.46 12.66 1.97
N VAL A 19 -2.50 12.93 2.87
CA VAL A 19 -1.07 13.00 2.52
C VAL A 19 -0.57 11.65 2.04
N VAL A 20 -0.85 10.57 2.79
CA VAL A 20 -0.42 9.22 2.43
C VAL A 20 -1.07 8.74 1.14
N VAL A 21 -2.38 8.99 0.97
CA VAL A 21 -3.10 8.64 -0.26
C VAL A 21 -2.54 9.38 -1.46
N ASP A 22 -2.27 10.68 -1.36
CA ASP A 22 -1.67 11.46 -2.45
C ASP A 22 -0.28 10.96 -2.84
N GLU A 23 0.55 10.56 -1.87
CA GLU A 23 1.86 9.97 -2.17
C GLU A 23 1.74 8.61 -2.87
N ILE A 24 0.80 7.76 -2.45
CA ILE A 24 0.54 6.48 -3.09
C ILE A 24 0.01 6.69 -4.52
N VAL A 25 -0.92 7.61 -4.74
CA VAL A 25 -1.46 7.91 -6.08
C VAL A 25 -0.36 8.45 -7.00
N LYS A 26 0.56 9.29 -6.50
CA LYS A 26 1.73 9.73 -7.28
C LYS A 26 2.63 8.56 -7.64
N MET A 27 2.82 7.61 -6.72
CA MET A 27 3.61 6.41 -6.96
C MET A 27 2.94 5.50 -8.00
N GLU A 28 1.65 5.25 -7.88
CA GLU A 28 0.81 4.50 -8.81
C GLU A 28 0.93 5.08 -10.23
N LYS A 29 0.76 6.39 -10.40
CA LYS A 29 0.90 7.04 -11.71
C LYS A 29 2.28 6.85 -12.35
N LYS A 30 3.34 6.76 -11.52
CA LYS A 30 4.70 6.53 -12.02
C LYS A 30 4.95 5.05 -12.35
N ILE A 31 4.44 4.12 -11.53
CA ILE A 31 4.71 2.68 -11.67
C ILE A 31 3.74 2.02 -12.67
N PHE A 32 2.50 2.49 -12.72
CA PHE A 32 1.39 1.97 -13.53
C PHE A 32 0.72 3.07 -14.38
N PRO A 33 1.47 3.75 -15.28
CA PRO A 33 0.99 4.92 -16.02
C PRO A 33 -0.23 4.65 -16.91
N THR A 34 -0.41 3.42 -17.39
CA THR A 34 -1.52 3.02 -18.27
C THR A 34 -2.84 2.76 -17.55
N HIS A 35 -2.85 2.75 -16.22
CA HIS A 35 -4.00 2.38 -15.41
C HIS A 35 -4.65 3.60 -14.73
N GLU A 36 -4.83 4.75 -15.41
CA GLU A 36 -5.40 5.95 -14.77
C GLU A 36 -6.80 5.74 -14.14
N SER A 37 -7.56 4.75 -14.62
CA SER A 37 -8.81 4.27 -14.00
C SER A 37 -8.64 3.67 -12.59
N LEU A 38 -7.42 3.29 -12.19
CA LEU A 38 -7.09 2.72 -10.87
C LEU A 38 -7.13 3.75 -9.74
N ALA A 39 -7.04 5.06 -10.00
CA ALA A 39 -7.12 6.05 -8.91
C ALA A 39 -8.55 6.12 -8.33
N ARG A 40 -9.58 6.05 -9.20
CA ARG A 40 -10.97 5.89 -8.75
C ARG A 40 -11.19 4.51 -8.13
N SER A 41 -10.65 3.45 -8.75
CA SER A 41 -10.74 2.10 -8.16
C SER A 41 -10.07 2.04 -6.78
N PHE A 42 -8.97 2.77 -6.57
CA PHE A 42 -8.22 2.78 -5.32
C PHE A 42 -9.03 3.41 -4.19
N ASP A 43 -9.64 4.58 -4.42
CA ASP A 43 -10.52 5.21 -3.43
C ASP A 43 -11.77 4.37 -3.15
N GLU A 44 -12.36 3.75 -4.19
CA GLU A 44 -13.49 2.83 -4.03
C GLU A 44 -13.11 1.54 -3.29
N GLU A 45 -11.93 0.99 -3.57
CA GLU A 45 -11.41 -0.20 -2.87
C GLU A 45 -11.14 0.12 -1.41
N LEU A 46 -10.53 1.26 -1.08
CA LEU A 46 -10.30 1.68 0.31
C LEU A 46 -11.60 1.95 1.08
N LYS A 47 -12.72 2.25 0.40
CA LYS A 47 -14.05 2.40 1.01
C LYS A 47 -14.69 1.08 1.42
N LYS A 48 -14.26 -0.05 0.89
CA LYS A 48 -14.79 -1.37 1.27
C LYS A 48 -14.29 -1.76 2.66
N LYS A 49 -15.17 -2.34 3.49
CA LYS A 49 -14.77 -2.85 4.82
C LYS A 49 -13.92 -4.12 4.73
N SER A 50 -13.98 -4.81 3.59
CA SER A 50 -13.25 -6.04 3.30
C SER A 50 -11.92 -5.79 2.60
N SER A 51 -11.35 -4.59 2.72
CA SER A 51 -10.03 -4.26 2.18
C SER A 51 -9.18 -3.57 3.23
N GLY A 52 -7.87 -3.70 3.07
CA GLY A 52 -6.87 -3.03 3.89
C GLY A 52 -5.72 -2.54 3.04
N LEU A 53 -4.99 -1.57 3.58
CA LEU A 53 -3.78 -1.05 2.96
C LEU A 53 -2.71 -0.88 4.03
N LEU A 54 -1.55 -1.49 3.81
CA LEU A 54 -0.34 -1.22 4.57
C LEU A 54 0.61 -0.42 3.70
N TYR A 55 1.33 0.50 4.32
CA TYR A 55 2.38 1.26 3.67
C TYR A 55 3.62 1.30 4.55
N ILE A 56 4.78 1.48 3.91
CA ILE A 56 6.05 1.64 4.60
C ILE A 56 6.53 3.08 4.45
N GLN A 57 6.91 3.70 5.56
CA GLN A 57 7.50 5.04 5.59
C GLN A 57 8.98 5.01 5.96
N ILE A 58 9.77 5.77 5.21
CA ILE A 58 11.19 6.03 5.49
C ILE A 58 11.41 7.54 5.38
N HIS A 59 11.99 8.14 6.41
CA HIS A 59 12.21 9.59 6.49
C HIS A 59 10.95 10.43 6.19
N GLY A 60 9.78 9.98 6.67
CA GLY A 60 8.50 10.67 6.49
C GLY A 60 7.87 10.53 5.09
N GLN A 61 8.47 9.76 4.18
CA GLN A 61 7.94 9.52 2.84
C GLN A 61 7.45 8.08 2.72
N VAL A 62 6.30 7.89 2.06
CA VAL A 62 5.82 6.57 1.68
C VAL A 62 6.74 6.02 0.60
N VAL A 63 7.40 4.89 0.86
CA VAL A 63 8.33 4.26 -0.09
C VAL A 63 7.76 3.00 -0.73
N GLY A 64 6.67 2.47 -0.21
CA GLY A 64 5.93 1.36 -0.79
C GLY A 64 4.61 1.12 -0.08
N TYR A 65 3.74 0.35 -0.71
CA TYR A 65 2.44 -0.05 -0.14
C TYR A 65 2.01 -1.41 -0.67
N VAL A 66 1.12 -2.04 0.08
CA VAL A 66 0.38 -3.24 -0.31
C VAL A 66 -1.10 -3.03 0.01
N MET A 67 -1.95 -3.37 -0.94
CA MET A 67 -3.39 -3.38 -0.78
C MET A 67 -3.89 -4.81 -0.91
N TYR A 68 -4.78 -5.19 -0.03
CA TYR A 68 -5.32 -6.54 0.05
C TYR A 68 -6.82 -6.48 0.34
N ALA A 69 -7.51 -7.53 -0.05
CA ALA A 69 -8.94 -7.67 0.16
C ALA A 69 -9.29 -9.11 0.56
N TRP A 70 -10.35 -9.24 1.35
CA TRP A 70 -10.97 -10.50 1.73
C TRP A 70 -12.26 -10.67 0.93
N PRO A 71 -12.20 -11.29 -0.27
CA PRO A 71 -13.40 -11.61 -1.02
C PRO A 71 -14.29 -12.63 -0.28
N THR A 72 -13.69 -13.50 0.54
CA THR A 72 -14.40 -14.48 1.37
C THR A 72 -13.73 -14.64 2.74
N SER A 73 -14.36 -15.34 3.68
CA SER A 73 -13.75 -15.65 4.98
C SER A 73 -12.61 -16.69 4.91
N LEU A 74 -12.37 -17.30 3.76
CA LEU A 74 -11.38 -18.37 3.56
C LEU A 74 -10.25 -17.94 2.61
N SER A 75 -10.32 -16.73 2.05
CA SER A 75 -9.32 -16.26 1.10
C SER A 75 -9.11 -14.76 1.19
N ALA A 76 -7.84 -14.37 1.08
CA ALA A 76 -7.42 -13.00 0.86
C ALA A 76 -6.69 -12.91 -0.48
N SER A 77 -6.77 -11.74 -1.11
CA SER A 77 -6.07 -11.45 -2.35
C SER A 77 -5.27 -10.17 -2.19
N ILE A 78 -4.00 -10.20 -2.57
CA ILE A 78 -3.20 -8.99 -2.75
C ILE A 78 -3.62 -8.36 -4.07
N THR A 79 -4.30 -7.22 -4.01
CA THR A 79 -4.80 -6.54 -5.21
C THR A 79 -3.74 -5.65 -5.83
N LYS A 80 -2.88 -5.04 -5.00
CA LYS A 80 -1.78 -4.17 -5.45
C LYS A 80 -0.58 -4.28 -4.51
N LEU A 81 0.62 -4.29 -5.05
CA LEU A 81 1.87 -4.23 -4.30
C LEU A 81 2.89 -3.44 -5.12
N ALA A 82 3.45 -2.38 -4.53
CA ALA A 82 4.44 -1.58 -5.21
C ALA A 82 5.43 -0.91 -4.25
N VAL A 83 6.66 -0.73 -4.73
CA VAL A 83 7.75 -0.05 -4.04
C VAL A 83 8.40 0.96 -5.00
N LYS A 84 8.72 2.16 -4.49
CA LYS A 84 9.47 3.20 -5.21
C LYS A 84 10.76 2.62 -5.75
N GLU A 85 11.10 2.96 -6.98
CA GLU A 85 12.26 2.46 -7.73
C GLU A 85 13.57 2.48 -6.93
N ASN A 86 13.91 3.61 -6.32
CA ASN A 86 15.15 3.78 -5.53
C ASN A 86 15.17 2.99 -4.21
N TYR A 87 14.07 2.33 -3.85
CA TYR A 87 13.88 1.55 -2.64
C TYR A 87 13.65 0.05 -2.95
N ARG A 88 13.74 -0.36 -4.21
CA ARG A 88 13.63 -1.78 -4.62
C ARG A 88 14.92 -2.54 -4.29
N GLY A 89 14.81 -3.87 -4.20
CA GLY A 89 15.96 -4.74 -3.89
C GLY A 89 16.46 -4.66 -2.44
N GLN A 90 15.70 -4.01 -1.55
CA GLN A 90 16.07 -3.77 -0.15
C GLN A 90 15.17 -4.51 0.86
N GLY A 91 14.37 -5.48 0.39
CA GLY A 91 13.46 -6.28 1.25
C GLY A 91 12.13 -5.61 1.61
N HIS A 92 11.87 -4.35 1.22
CA HIS A 92 10.62 -3.67 1.59
C HIS A 92 9.36 -4.31 1.01
N GLY A 93 9.43 -4.86 -0.20
CA GLY A 93 8.29 -5.57 -0.81
C GLY A 93 7.94 -6.85 -0.06
N GLU A 94 8.96 -7.60 0.35
CA GLU A 94 8.83 -8.81 1.17
C GLU A 94 8.24 -8.46 2.54
N ALA A 95 8.78 -7.44 3.22
CA ALA A 95 8.28 -7.00 4.52
C ALA A 95 6.79 -6.55 4.46
N LEU A 96 6.39 -5.84 3.40
CA LEU A 96 4.98 -5.48 3.17
C LEU A 96 4.11 -6.72 2.97
N LEU A 97 4.56 -7.68 2.16
CA LEU A 97 3.82 -8.91 1.89
C LEU A 97 3.65 -9.75 3.16
N GLU A 98 4.72 -9.96 3.93
CA GLU A 98 4.65 -10.67 5.22
C GLU A 98 3.70 -9.98 6.20
N ALA A 99 3.72 -8.65 6.27
CA ALA A 99 2.81 -7.89 7.12
C ALA A 99 1.35 -8.04 6.66
N ALA A 100 1.09 -8.06 5.35
CA ALA A 100 -0.25 -8.31 4.81
C ALA A 100 -0.71 -9.75 5.11
N ILE A 101 0.17 -10.75 5.00
CA ILE A 101 -0.16 -12.15 5.32
C ILE A 101 -0.56 -12.29 6.80
N LYS A 102 0.14 -11.62 7.73
CA LYS A 102 -0.20 -11.64 9.16
C LYS A 102 -1.53 -10.96 9.51
N LYS A 103 -2.02 -10.08 8.62
CA LYS A 103 -3.30 -9.39 8.75
C LYS A 103 -4.47 -10.24 8.25
N CYS A 104 -4.21 -11.09 7.27
CA CYS A 104 -5.23 -11.89 6.60
C CYS A 104 -5.51 -13.19 7.35
#